data_AF-A0A2Z6M9F6-F1
#
_entry.id   AF-A0A2Z6M9F6-F1
#
_cell.length_a   1.000
_cell.length_b   1.000
_cell.length_c   1.000
_cell.angle_alpha   90.00
_cell.angle_beta   90.00
_cell.angle_gamma   90.00
#
_symmetry.space_group_name_H-M   'P 1'
#
loop_
_entity.id
_entity.type
_entity.pdbx_description
1 polymer ?
#
loop_
_entity_poly.entity_id
_entity_poly.type
_entity_poly.pdbx_seq_one_letter_code
_entity_poly.pdbx_strand_id
1 'polypeptide(L)'
;MFGPAANKFISMNEQNLVKVWYLKSQCKLFNLPDQNQTQEAMQKQVVVASAPVKILGFLKPEGIVRYHKAMKGACEIRKEIQLLINDKIDGLSKGKIMDDLLAHIVDAEKSGKYVPKIEISNIIMGLINSSYISIAITLAFMIKHIGMRPHIYQKILSEHADIVRSKGYGTVLDWESIQKLKYTWAVAQETMRLYPAAPGAFREATTDIIYEGFTIPKGWKNHKYFDEPESFDPSRFEGNVPAPYTYIPFGAGPRSCPGKDYTRFVILTFIHNLITKFKWEVIFPDEKVSGALIPIPAEGIPIRLHHL
;
A
#
# COMPACT_ATOMS: atom_id res chain seq x y z
N MET A 1 -17.18 -11.63 10.98
CA MET A 1 -17.07 -13.05 10.60
C MET A 1 -18.09 -13.26 9.50
N PHE A 2 -17.70 -13.19 8.22
CA PHE A 2 -18.65 -13.29 7.11
C PHE A 2 -18.34 -14.56 6.31
N GLY A 3 -19.29 -15.50 6.31
CA GLY A 3 -19.14 -16.79 5.65
C GLY A 3 -19.09 -16.67 4.12
N PRO A 4 -18.77 -17.79 3.42
CA PRO A 4 -18.66 -17.83 1.96
C PRO A 4 -19.90 -17.31 1.21
N ALA A 5 -21.09 -17.47 1.80
CA ALA A 5 -22.35 -17.00 1.22
C ALA A 5 -22.50 -15.47 1.24
N ALA A 6 -22.02 -14.79 2.30
CA ALA A 6 -22.07 -13.33 2.42
C ALA A 6 -21.12 -12.65 1.41
N ASN A 7 -19.92 -13.22 1.21
CA ASN A 7 -18.99 -12.73 0.18
C ASN A 7 -19.56 -12.92 -1.24
N LYS A 8 -20.29 -14.01 -1.48
CA LYS A 8 -20.94 -14.29 -2.78
C LYS A 8 -22.12 -13.35 -3.05
N PHE A 9 -22.89 -12.99 -2.02
CA PHE A 9 -23.98 -12.02 -2.11
C PHE A 9 -23.46 -10.61 -2.42
N ILE A 10 -22.42 -10.15 -1.71
CA ILE A 10 -21.79 -8.85 -1.96
C ILE A 10 -21.20 -8.80 -3.37
N SER A 11 -20.45 -9.83 -3.81
CA SER A 11 -19.84 -9.81 -5.15
C SER A 11 -20.85 -9.89 -6.30
N MET A 12 -21.99 -10.59 -6.13
CA MET A 12 -23.02 -10.73 -7.19
C MET A 12 -23.99 -9.54 -7.26
N ASN A 13 -24.19 -8.80 -6.16
CA ASN A 13 -25.08 -7.62 -6.12
C ASN A 13 -24.34 -6.28 -5.99
N GLU A 14 -23.00 -6.29 -6.04
CA GLU A 14 -22.16 -5.10 -5.84
C GLU A 14 -22.50 -3.97 -6.80
N GLN A 15 -23.00 -4.25 -8.01
CA GLN A 15 -23.41 -3.23 -8.98
C GLN A 15 -24.81 -2.64 -8.74
N ASN A 16 -25.66 -3.31 -7.95
CA ASN A 16 -27.05 -2.89 -7.72
C ASN A 16 -27.26 -2.16 -6.37
N LEU A 17 -26.45 -2.47 -5.35
CA LEU A 17 -26.63 -1.93 -3.99
C LEU A 17 -25.66 -0.80 -3.65
N VAL A 18 -24.52 -0.76 -4.33
CA VAL A 18 -23.50 0.27 -4.12
C VAL A 18 -22.94 0.73 -5.45
N LYS A 19 -22.54 1.99 -5.54
CA LYS A 19 -21.74 2.49 -6.67
C LYS A 19 -20.35 2.86 -6.16
N VAL A 20 -19.38 2.72 -7.05
CA VAL A 20 -18.01 3.17 -6.76
C VAL A 20 -18.01 4.68 -6.64
N TRP A 21 -17.40 5.16 -5.58
CA TRP A 21 -17.24 6.57 -5.24
C TRP A 21 -15.76 6.82 -4.88
N TYR A 22 -15.31 8.05 -5.05
CA TYR A 22 -13.95 8.51 -4.73
C TYR A 22 -14.01 9.89 -4.06
N LEU A 23 -13.08 10.16 -3.14
CA LEU A 23 -12.93 11.50 -2.55
C LEU A 23 -12.51 12.51 -3.62
N LYS A 24 -12.90 13.79 -3.49
CA LYS A 24 -12.47 14.85 -4.41
C LYS A 24 -10.94 14.94 -4.53
N SER A 25 -10.23 14.74 -3.41
CA SER A 25 -8.77 14.67 -3.37
C SER A 25 -8.25 13.52 -4.23
N GLN A 26 -8.86 12.33 -4.14
CA GLN A 26 -8.52 11.19 -4.99
C GLN A 26 -8.90 11.43 -6.45
N CYS A 27 -10.04 12.05 -6.76
CA CYS A 27 -10.39 12.40 -8.14
C CYS A 27 -9.35 13.34 -8.76
N LYS A 28 -8.87 14.33 -8.00
CA LYS A 28 -7.76 15.20 -8.41
C LYS A 28 -6.45 14.41 -8.56
N LEU A 29 -6.14 13.53 -7.60
CA LEU A 29 -4.90 12.74 -7.52
C LEU A 29 -4.75 11.76 -8.69
N PHE A 30 -5.86 11.12 -9.06
CA PHE A 30 -5.93 10.04 -10.05
C PHE A 30 -6.50 10.50 -11.39
N ASN A 31 -6.78 11.81 -11.53
CA ASN A 31 -7.45 12.40 -12.70
C ASN A 31 -8.74 11.65 -13.10
N LEU A 32 -9.56 11.29 -12.10
CA LEU A 32 -10.83 10.59 -12.31
C LEU A 32 -11.92 11.59 -12.71
N PRO A 33 -12.87 11.21 -13.59
CA PRO A 33 -13.95 12.08 -14.02
C PRO A 33 -14.79 12.57 -12.84
N ASP A 34 -15.29 13.81 -12.94
CA ASP A 34 -16.11 14.42 -11.90
C ASP A 34 -17.41 13.64 -11.71
N GLN A 35 -17.81 13.44 -10.45
CA GLN A 35 -18.89 12.51 -10.09
C GLN A 35 -20.29 12.98 -10.51
N ASN A 36 -20.41 14.26 -10.89
CA ASN A 36 -21.63 14.83 -11.43
C ASN A 36 -21.83 14.52 -12.93
N GLN A 37 -20.84 13.95 -13.61
CA GLN A 37 -20.92 13.55 -15.03
C GLN A 37 -21.09 12.03 -15.25
N THR A 38 -21.24 11.25 -14.18
CA THR A 38 -20.98 9.79 -14.21
C THR A 38 -22.20 8.88 -14.19
N GLN A 39 -23.35 9.31 -14.72
CA GLN A 39 -24.35 8.34 -15.19
C GLN A 39 -24.09 7.88 -16.63
N GLU A 40 -23.61 8.76 -17.53
CA GLU A 40 -23.34 8.36 -18.92
C GLU A 40 -21.93 7.80 -19.15
N ALA A 41 -20.91 8.25 -18.39
CA ALA A 41 -19.52 7.87 -18.65
C ALA A 41 -19.19 6.43 -18.20
N MET A 42 -19.79 5.93 -17.11
CA MET A 42 -19.62 4.54 -16.68
C MET A 42 -20.42 3.56 -17.54
N GLN A 43 -21.58 3.97 -18.08
CA GLN A 43 -22.31 3.14 -19.05
C GLN A 43 -21.59 3.03 -20.40
N LYS A 44 -20.85 4.05 -20.84
CA LYS A 44 -20.03 3.97 -22.07
C LYS A 44 -18.79 3.06 -21.96
N GLN A 45 -18.38 2.66 -20.76
CA GLN A 45 -17.36 1.62 -20.58
C GLN A 45 -17.92 0.21 -20.39
N VAL A 46 -19.23 0.07 -20.18
CA VAL A 46 -19.91 -1.24 -20.04
C VAL A 46 -20.75 -1.60 -21.27
N VAL A 47 -21.14 -0.62 -22.09
CA VAL A 47 -21.82 -0.84 -23.39
C VAL A 47 -20.82 -0.78 -24.54
N VAL A 48 -19.87 -1.71 -24.54
CA VAL A 48 -19.24 -2.24 -25.77
C VAL A 48 -19.46 -3.75 -25.74
N ALA A 49 -20.74 -4.15 -25.70
CA ALA A 49 -21.13 -5.54 -25.60
C ALA A 49 -22.49 -5.78 -26.27
N SER A 50 -22.63 -5.37 -27.55
CA SER A 50 -23.64 -5.95 -28.47
C SER A 50 -23.52 -5.35 -29.89
N ALA A 51 -22.55 -5.81 -30.68
CA ALA A 51 -22.63 -5.86 -32.15
C ALA A 51 -21.55 -6.83 -32.67
N PRO A 52 -21.88 -7.67 -33.68
CA PRO A 52 -21.10 -8.86 -34.02
C PRO A 52 -19.82 -8.51 -34.80
N VAL A 53 -18.77 -9.30 -34.58
CA VAL A 53 -17.49 -9.30 -35.31
C VAL A 53 -16.56 -8.09 -35.08
N LYS A 54 -16.00 -7.97 -33.87
CA LYS A 54 -14.67 -7.38 -33.62
C LYS A 54 -13.86 -8.22 -32.61
N ILE A 55 -13.83 -9.52 -32.84
CA ILE A 55 -12.85 -10.41 -32.20
C ILE A 55 -11.51 -10.09 -32.88
N LEU A 56 -10.62 -9.37 -32.17
CA LEU A 56 -9.18 -9.07 -32.39
C LEU A 56 -8.75 -7.62 -32.04
N GLY A 57 -9.61 -6.80 -31.41
CA GLY A 57 -9.19 -5.49 -30.89
C GLY A 57 -8.48 -5.50 -29.52
N PHE A 58 -8.44 -6.65 -28.83
CA PHE A 58 -7.93 -6.78 -27.46
C PHE A 58 -6.42 -7.04 -27.37
N LEU A 59 -5.78 -7.36 -28.49
CA LEU A 59 -4.33 -7.60 -28.60
C LEU A 59 -3.69 -6.42 -29.35
N LYS A 60 -3.75 -5.23 -28.76
CA LYS A 60 -2.93 -4.13 -29.26
C LYS A 60 -1.45 -4.55 -29.22
N PRO A 61 -0.65 -4.37 -30.29
CA PRO A 61 0.74 -4.79 -30.32
C PRO A 61 1.54 -4.30 -29.11
N GLU A 62 1.27 -3.09 -28.62
CA GLU A 62 1.92 -2.52 -27.44
C GLU A 62 1.56 -3.31 -26.16
N GLY A 63 0.32 -3.78 -26.05
CA GLY A 63 -0.15 -4.63 -24.96
C GLY A 63 0.54 -6.00 -24.98
N ILE A 64 0.67 -6.62 -26.15
CA ILE A 64 1.39 -7.89 -26.31
C ILE A 64 2.88 -7.71 -25.97
N VAL A 65 3.52 -6.65 -26.47
CA VAL A 65 4.94 -6.38 -26.17
C VAL A 65 5.15 -6.17 -24.67
N ARG A 66 4.26 -5.42 -23.99
CA ARG A 66 4.31 -5.23 -22.53
C ARG A 66 4.10 -6.55 -21.79
N TYR A 67 3.10 -7.33 -22.17
CA TYR A 67 2.83 -8.64 -21.58
C TYR A 67 4.02 -9.58 -21.76
N HIS A 68 4.58 -9.68 -22.97
CA HIS A 68 5.74 -10.52 -23.27
C HIS A 68 6.97 -10.10 -22.47
N LYS A 69 7.24 -8.78 -22.35
CA LYS A 69 8.30 -8.25 -21.50
C LYS A 69 8.08 -8.60 -20.02
N ALA A 70 6.84 -8.45 -19.53
CA ALA A 70 6.48 -8.80 -18.17
C ALA A 70 6.64 -10.31 -17.90
N MET A 71 6.23 -11.17 -18.84
CA MET A 71 6.39 -12.61 -18.75
C MET A 71 7.86 -13.04 -18.79
N LYS A 72 8.68 -12.41 -19.63
CA LYS A 72 10.14 -12.61 -19.62
C LYS A 72 10.75 -12.20 -18.29
N GLY A 73 10.46 -10.99 -17.80
CA GLY A 73 10.95 -10.53 -16.50
C GLY A 73 10.52 -11.44 -15.34
N ALA A 74 9.25 -11.88 -15.35
CA ALA A 74 8.73 -12.83 -14.39
C ALA A 74 9.42 -14.20 -14.47
N CYS A 75 9.85 -14.65 -15.66
CA CYS A 75 10.63 -15.87 -15.82
C CYS A 75 12.02 -15.73 -15.18
N GLU A 76 12.73 -14.62 -15.46
CA GLU A 76 14.06 -14.40 -14.88
C GLU A 76 14.00 -14.26 -13.36
N ILE A 77 13.05 -13.50 -12.81
CA ILE A 77 12.85 -13.39 -11.36
C ILE A 77 12.57 -14.76 -10.73
N ARG A 78 11.75 -15.60 -11.38
CA ARG A 78 11.46 -16.96 -10.88
C ARG A 78 12.70 -17.84 -10.86
N LYS A 79 13.60 -17.72 -11.83
CA LYS A 79 14.88 -18.46 -11.83
C LYS A 79 15.71 -18.10 -10.60
N GLU A 80 15.88 -16.80 -10.33
CA GLU A 80 16.61 -16.32 -9.15
C GLU A 80 15.97 -16.79 -7.84
N ILE A 81 14.65 -16.68 -7.72
CA ILE A 81 13.92 -17.19 -6.54
C ILE A 81 14.14 -18.70 -6.39
N GLN A 82 14.16 -19.46 -7.48
CA GLN A 82 14.36 -20.90 -7.44
C GLN A 82 15.77 -21.28 -6.97
N LEU A 83 16.79 -20.49 -7.34
CA LEU A 83 18.15 -20.65 -6.84
C LEU A 83 18.20 -20.41 -5.32
N LEU A 84 17.56 -19.33 -4.84
CA LEU A 84 17.47 -19.04 -3.40
C LEU A 84 16.72 -20.13 -2.62
N ILE A 85 15.62 -20.65 -3.17
CA ILE A 85 14.88 -21.78 -2.56
C ILE A 85 15.80 -23.00 -2.43
N ASN A 86 16.56 -23.33 -3.47
CA ASN A 86 17.46 -24.48 -3.42
C ASN A 86 18.59 -24.29 -2.41
N ASP A 87 19.15 -23.08 -2.28
CA ASP A 87 20.13 -22.73 -1.25
C ASP A 87 19.57 -22.89 0.17
N LYS A 88 18.32 -22.45 0.41
CA LYS A 88 17.66 -22.67 1.71
C LYS A 88 17.44 -24.15 2.01
N ILE A 89 16.98 -24.92 1.03
CA ILE A 89 16.76 -26.37 1.20
C ILE A 89 18.08 -27.07 1.56
N ASP A 90 19.14 -26.79 0.80
CA ASP A 90 20.48 -27.36 1.03
C ASP A 90 21.02 -26.96 2.41
N GLY A 91 20.99 -25.66 2.73
CA GLY A 91 21.42 -25.14 4.02
C GLY A 91 20.69 -25.79 5.20
N LEU A 92 19.36 -25.82 5.16
CA LEU A 92 18.55 -26.43 6.23
C LEU A 92 18.77 -27.94 6.34
N SER A 93 19.00 -28.65 5.22
CA SER A 93 19.31 -30.09 5.24
C SER A 93 20.66 -30.41 5.88
N LYS A 94 21.62 -29.47 5.78
CA LYS A 94 22.94 -29.55 6.41
C LYS A 94 22.97 -29.03 7.85
N GLY A 95 21.81 -28.72 8.43
CA GLY A 95 21.69 -28.19 9.80
C GLY A 95 22.18 -26.75 9.96
N LYS A 96 22.28 -25.98 8.87
CA LYS A 96 22.60 -24.54 8.95
C LYS A 96 21.44 -23.81 9.62
N ILE A 97 21.74 -22.99 10.63
CA ILE A 97 20.76 -22.09 11.23
C ILE A 97 20.50 -20.95 10.24
N MET A 98 19.26 -20.83 9.77
CA MET A 98 18.82 -19.80 8.83
C MET A 98 17.54 -19.17 9.37
N ASP A 99 17.58 -17.86 9.60
CA ASP A 99 16.48 -17.11 10.22
C ASP A 99 16.00 -15.99 9.30
N ASP A 100 15.46 -16.38 8.16
CA ASP A 100 14.85 -15.47 7.20
C ASP A 100 13.54 -16.03 6.68
N LEU A 101 12.69 -15.16 6.13
CA LEU A 101 11.34 -15.52 5.69
C LEU A 101 11.32 -16.71 4.72
N LEU A 102 12.30 -16.80 3.81
CA LEU A 102 12.35 -17.90 2.85
C LEU A 102 12.73 -19.21 3.55
N ALA A 103 13.68 -19.17 4.48
CA ALA A 103 14.02 -20.32 5.31
C ALA A 103 12.81 -20.81 6.13
N HIS A 104 12.05 -19.90 6.76
CA HIS A 104 10.84 -20.25 7.51
C HIS A 104 9.74 -20.86 6.62
N ILE A 105 9.54 -20.34 5.39
CA ILE A 105 8.59 -20.93 4.43
C ILE A 105 9.02 -22.33 4.00
N VAL A 106 10.32 -22.53 3.73
CA VAL A 106 10.88 -23.83 3.36
C VAL A 106 10.84 -24.82 4.53
N ASP A 107 11.09 -24.39 5.76
CA ASP A 107 11.08 -25.26 6.93
C ASP A 107 9.65 -25.66 7.33
N ALA A 108 8.69 -24.72 7.26
CA ALA A 108 7.27 -25.01 7.49
C ALA A 108 6.72 -26.08 6.53
N GLU A 109 7.26 -26.19 5.30
CA GLU A 109 6.89 -27.24 4.34
C GLU A 109 7.28 -28.64 4.85
N LYS A 110 8.45 -28.78 5.48
CA LYS A 110 8.91 -30.06 6.05
C LYS A 110 8.00 -30.60 7.15
N SER A 111 7.21 -29.73 7.81
CA SER A 111 6.31 -30.10 8.91
C SER A 111 5.00 -30.79 8.49
N GLY A 112 4.81 -31.12 7.20
CA GLY A 112 3.75 -32.04 6.75
C GLY A 112 2.65 -31.41 5.87
N LYS A 113 2.87 -30.21 5.32
CA LYS A 113 2.02 -29.62 4.26
C LYS A 113 2.90 -29.34 3.05
N TYR A 114 2.90 -30.27 2.08
CA TYR A 114 3.65 -30.09 0.83
C TYR A 114 3.16 -28.83 0.10
N VAL A 115 4.01 -27.82 0.04
CA VAL A 115 3.85 -26.64 -0.80
C VAL A 115 4.84 -26.81 -1.95
N PRO A 116 4.38 -27.10 -3.18
CA PRO A 116 5.27 -27.25 -4.32
C PRO A 116 6.26 -26.08 -4.42
N LYS A 117 7.51 -26.33 -4.84
CA LYS A 117 8.51 -25.25 -5.04
C LYS A 117 7.99 -24.06 -5.86
N ILE A 118 7.11 -24.34 -6.83
CA ILE A 118 6.44 -23.34 -7.65
C ILE A 118 5.50 -22.44 -6.83
N GLU A 119 4.83 -22.98 -5.81
CA GLU A 119 3.98 -22.22 -4.91
C GLU A 119 4.81 -21.36 -3.96
N ILE A 120 5.92 -21.86 -3.42
CA ILE A 120 6.91 -21.04 -2.68
C ILE A 120 7.39 -19.88 -3.56
N SER A 121 7.76 -20.17 -4.81
CA SER A 121 8.20 -19.15 -5.78
C SER A 121 7.11 -18.09 -6.02
N ASN A 122 5.86 -18.51 -6.20
CA ASN A 122 4.73 -17.61 -6.39
C ASN A 122 4.43 -16.76 -5.14
N ILE A 123 4.55 -17.33 -3.93
CA ILE A 123 4.40 -16.60 -2.66
C ILE A 123 5.44 -15.49 -2.56
N ILE A 124 6.73 -15.82 -2.76
CA ILE A 124 7.82 -14.85 -2.68
C ILE A 124 7.68 -13.76 -3.74
N MET A 125 7.37 -14.14 -4.98
CA MET A 125 7.14 -13.18 -6.07
C MET A 125 5.97 -12.23 -5.73
N GLY A 126 4.88 -12.76 -5.17
CA GLY A 126 3.74 -11.97 -4.71
C GLY A 126 4.10 -10.99 -3.59
N LEU A 127 4.89 -11.44 -2.60
CA LEU A 127 5.34 -10.61 -1.48
C LEU A 127 6.26 -9.46 -1.93
N ILE A 128 7.26 -9.76 -2.77
CA ILE A 128 8.17 -8.74 -3.33
C ILE A 128 7.37 -7.68 -4.07
N ASN A 129 6.51 -8.10 -5.01
CA ASN A 129 5.70 -7.19 -5.80
C ASN A 129 4.77 -6.32 -4.95
N SER A 130 4.11 -6.92 -3.96
CA SER A 130 3.16 -6.21 -3.08
C SER A 130 3.85 -5.22 -2.13
N SER A 131 5.05 -5.56 -1.65
CA SER A 131 5.81 -4.71 -0.72
C SER A 131 6.48 -3.50 -1.39
N TYR A 132 6.99 -3.68 -2.61
CA TYR A 132 7.87 -2.69 -3.23
C TYR A 132 7.13 -1.37 -3.49
N ILE A 133 6.02 -1.45 -4.24
CA ILE A 133 5.27 -0.26 -4.68
C ILE A 133 4.66 0.47 -3.48
N SER A 134 4.09 -0.27 -2.52
CA SER A 134 3.41 0.32 -1.37
C SER A 134 4.36 1.09 -0.44
N ILE A 135 5.53 0.53 -0.14
CA ILE A 135 6.54 1.16 0.69
C ILE A 135 7.17 2.34 -0.04
N ALA A 136 7.53 2.19 -1.33
CA ALA A 136 8.18 3.24 -2.11
C ALA A 136 7.31 4.51 -2.20
N ILE A 137 6.01 4.35 -2.48
CA ILE A 137 5.06 5.47 -2.54
C ILE A 137 4.93 6.16 -1.19
N THR A 138 4.76 5.36 -0.12
CA THR A 138 4.63 5.92 1.23
C THR A 138 5.88 6.70 1.60
N LEU A 139 7.08 6.15 1.35
CA LEU A 139 8.34 6.85 1.63
C LEU A 139 8.47 8.13 0.79
N ALA A 140 8.19 8.07 -0.51
CA ALA A 140 8.33 9.21 -1.40
C ALA A 140 7.48 10.40 -0.91
N PHE A 141 6.17 10.18 -0.68
CA PHE A 141 5.29 11.24 -0.18
C PHE A 141 5.63 11.64 1.26
N MET A 142 6.02 10.71 2.12
CA MET A 142 6.46 11.02 3.49
C MET A 142 7.67 11.96 3.48
N ILE A 143 8.69 11.67 2.66
CA ILE A 143 9.89 12.51 2.50
C ILE A 143 9.52 13.91 2.00
N LYS A 144 8.61 14.03 1.03
CA LYS A 144 8.07 15.32 0.58
C LYS A 144 7.42 16.08 1.73
N HIS A 145 6.51 15.44 2.46
CA HIS A 145 5.76 16.08 3.51
C HIS A 145 6.62 16.53 4.69
N ILE A 146 7.61 15.72 5.07
CA ILE A 146 8.60 16.06 6.10
C ILE A 146 9.46 17.24 5.64
N GLY A 147 10.01 17.18 4.42
CA GLY A 147 10.90 18.22 3.89
C GLY A 147 10.21 19.58 3.71
N MET A 148 8.90 19.59 3.44
CA MET A 148 8.10 20.81 3.31
C MET A 148 7.60 21.39 4.65
N ARG A 149 7.79 20.68 5.78
CA ARG A 149 7.21 21.07 7.08
C ARG A 149 8.25 21.03 8.19
N PRO A 150 8.93 22.17 8.45
CA PRO A 150 9.98 22.25 9.46
C PRO A 150 9.56 21.76 10.85
N HIS A 151 8.34 22.05 11.28
CA HIS A 151 7.83 21.60 12.58
C HIS A 151 7.73 20.07 12.69
N ILE A 152 7.31 19.39 11.61
CA ILE A 152 7.28 17.91 11.55
C ILE A 152 8.70 17.36 11.54
N TYR A 153 9.57 17.93 10.69
CA TYR A 153 10.98 17.52 10.62
C TYR A 153 11.67 17.61 11.98
N GLN A 154 11.51 18.72 12.70
CA GLN A 154 12.13 18.92 14.02
C GLN A 154 11.61 17.92 15.07
N LYS A 155 10.31 17.60 15.04
CA LYS A 155 9.72 16.63 15.96
C LYS A 155 10.20 15.19 15.68
N ILE A 156 10.30 14.79 14.41
CA ILE A 156 10.92 13.51 14.01
C ILE A 156 12.40 13.49 14.41
N LEU A 157 13.15 14.55 14.12
CA LEU A 157 14.58 14.63 14.46
C LEU A 157 14.80 14.45 15.97
N SER A 158 13.95 15.10 16.78
CA SER A 158 14.00 14.97 18.24
C SER A 158 13.73 13.53 18.70
N GLU A 159 12.67 12.89 18.18
CA GLU A 159 12.32 11.50 18.49
C GLU A 159 13.44 10.52 18.12
N HIS A 160 14.11 10.74 16.99
CA HIS A 160 15.23 9.90 16.54
C HIS A 160 16.53 10.20 17.30
N ALA A 161 16.76 11.44 17.72
CA ALA A 161 17.93 11.83 18.50
C ALA A 161 17.98 11.14 19.87
N ASP A 162 16.84 10.85 20.49
CA ASP A 162 16.77 10.06 21.73
C ASP A 162 17.37 8.67 21.55
N ILE A 163 17.04 8.00 20.44
CA ILE A 163 17.59 6.68 20.12
C ILE A 163 19.09 6.78 19.90
N VAL A 164 19.56 7.75 19.11
CA VAL A 164 20.98 7.98 18.84
C VAL A 164 21.75 8.27 20.12
N ARG A 165 21.21 9.08 21.05
CA ARG A 165 21.83 9.34 22.35
C ARG A 165 21.94 8.07 23.20
N SER A 166 20.93 7.21 23.17
CA SER A 166 20.88 6.00 24.00
C SER A 166 21.75 4.85 23.47
N LYS A 167 21.86 4.69 22.16
CA LYS A 167 22.51 3.52 21.53
C LYS A 167 23.79 3.87 20.77
N GLY A 168 23.98 5.13 20.39
CA GLY A 168 25.09 5.60 19.57
C GLY A 168 24.68 5.87 18.12
N TYR A 169 25.53 6.61 17.41
CA TYR A 169 25.31 6.92 16.01
C TYR A 169 25.56 5.71 15.12
N GLY A 170 24.72 5.52 14.10
CA GLY A 170 24.86 4.42 13.14
C GLY A 170 24.43 3.04 13.67
N THR A 171 23.84 2.96 14.86
CA THR A 171 23.32 1.69 15.39
C THR A 171 22.13 1.19 14.58
N VAL A 172 22.09 -0.13 14.39
CA VAL A 172 20.92 -0.83 13.83
C VAL A 172 19.75 -0.68 14.78
N LEU A 173 18.57 -0.34 14.26
CA LEU A 173 17.34 -0.29 15.05
C LEU A 173 16.88 -1.70 15.37
N ASP A 174 16.77 -2.00 16.66
CA ASP A 174 16.04 -3.17 17.14
C ASP A 174 14.53 -2.89 17.25
N TRP A 175 13.77 -3.93 17.53
CA TRP A 175 12.32 -3.84 17.64
C TRP A 175 11.86 -2.88 18.74
N GLU A 176 12.59 -2.80 19.86
CA GLU A 176 12.26 -1.89 20.95
C GLU A 176 12.40 -0.42 20.51
N SER A 177 13.49 -0.08 19.81
CA SER A 177 13.68 1.25 19.22
C SER A 177 12.56 1.58 18.21
N ILE A 178 12.17 0.62 17.37
CA ILE A 178 11.08 0.80 16.39
C ILE A 178 9.75 1.12 17.07
N GLN A 179 9.46 0.52 18.24
CA GLN A 179 8.23 0.82 18.99
C GLN A 179 8.23 2.23 19.60
N LYS A 180 9.41 2.83 19.83
CA LYS A 180 9.55 4.19 20.36
C LYS A 180 9.29 5.28 19.31
N LEU A 181 9.44 4.98 18.02
CA LEU A 181 9.23 5.90 16.89
C LEU A 181 7.74 6.13 16.57
N LYS A 182 6.98 6.59 17.57
CA LYS A 182 5.51 6.72 17.51
C LYS A 182 5.09 7.88 16.61
N TYR A 183 5.76 9.02 16.71
CA TYR A 183 5.44 10.19 15.91
C TYR A 183 5.84 9.98 14.45
N THR A 184 7.02 9.43 14.17
CA THR A 184 7.41 9.06 12.81
C THR A 184 6.42 8.07 12.20
N TRP A 185 5.90 7.13 12.99
CA TRP A 185 4.84 6.24 12.51
C TRP A 185 3.50 6.97 12.29
N ALA A 186 3.13 7.95 13.11
CA ALA A 186 1.97 8.81 12.88
C ALA A 186 2.08 9.59 11.57
N VAL A 187 3.28 10.07 11.22
CA VAL A 187 3.56 10.74 9.93
C VAL A 187 3.40 9.77 8.76
N ALA A 188 3.87 8.53 8.89
CA ALA A 188 3.63 7.49 7.88
C ALA A 188 2.14 7.16 7.74
N GLN A 189 1.40 7.12 8.86
CA GLN A 189 -0.04 6.87 8.85
C GLN A 189 -0.82 7.99 8.14
N GLU A 190 -0.49 9.25 8.41
CA GLU A 190 -1.09 10.40 7.73
C GLU A 190 -0.73 10.43 6.23
N THR A 191 0.49 10.00 5.89
CA THR A 191 0.90 9.82 4.49
C THR A 191 0.03 8.77 3.79
N MET A 192 -0.17 7.60 4.41
CA MET A 192 -1.04 6.54 3.84
C MET A 192 -2.51 6.96 3.80
N ARG A 193 -2.96 7.89 4.66
CA ARG A 193 -4.31 8.44 4.62
C ARG A 193 -4.54 9.29 3.37
N LEU A 194 -3.59 10.17 3.05
CA LEU A 194 -3.67 11.05 1.86
C LEU A 194 -3.29 10.36 0.56
N TYR A 195 -2.29 9.47 0.60
CA TYR A 195 -1.70 8.80 -0.56
C TYR A 195 -1.74 7.27 -0.38
N PRO A 196 -2.94 6.65 -0.31
CA PRO A 196 -3.04 5.21 -0.16
C PRO A 196 -2.50 4.52 -1.41
N ALA A 197 -1.52 3.64 -1.25
CA ALA A 197 -0.98 2.83 -2.35
C ALA A 197 -2.00 1.85 -2.94
N ALA A 198 -2.99 1.46 -2.12
CA ALA A 198 -4.17 0.73 -2.54
C ALA A 198 -5.41 1.48 -2.01
N PRO A 199 -5.92 2.50 -2.74
CA PRO A 199 -7.05 3.32 -2.27
C PRO A 199 -8.33 2.51 -2.02
N GLY A 200 -8.39 1.28 -2.50
CA GLY A 200 -9.65 0.58 -2.70
C GLY A 200 -10.55 1.40 -3.63
N ALA A 201 -11.80 0.98 -3.74
CA ALA A 201 -12.85 1.85 -4.28
C ALA A 201 -13.82 2.11 -3.13
N PHE A 202 -14.07 3.37 -2.77
CA PHE A 202 -15.11 3.66 -1.80
C PHE A 202 -16.47 3.30 -2.40
N ARG A 203 -17.43 3.02 -1.53
CA ARG A 203 -18.79 2.64 -1.93
C ARG A 203 -19.77 3.68 -1.41
N GLU A 204 -20.68 4.11 -2.28
CA GLU A 204 -21.88 4.86 -1.93
C GLU A 204 -23.09 3.92 -2.06
N ALA A 205 -23.92 3.82 -1.03
CA ALA A 205 -25.15 3.04 -1.11
C ALA A 205 -26.11 3.65 -2.16
N THR A 206 -26.55 2.87 -3.14
CA THR A 206 -27.48 3.34 -4.19
C THR A 206 -28.94 3.23 -3.78
N THR A 207 -29.20 2.44 -2.73
CA THR A 207 -30.49 2.21 -2.09
C THR A 207 -30.28 2.05 -0.58
N ASP A 208 -31.35 2.09 0.21
CA ASP A 208 -31.30 1.65 1.60
C ASP A 208 -30.93 0.16 1.63
N ILE A 209 -29.92 -0.20 2.44
CA ILE A 209 -29.46 -1.58 2.62
C ILE A 209 -29.75 -1.97 4.07
N ILE A 210 -30.56 -2.99 4.26
CA ILE A 210 -30.79 -3.59 5.58
C ILE A 210 -29.74 -4.68 5.79
N TYR A 211 -28.91 -4.53 6.80
CA TYR A 211 -27.83 -5.45 7.13
C TYR A 211 -27.82 -5.76 8.62
N GLU A 212 -28.09 -7.01 8.99
CA GLU A 212 -28.13 -7.47 10.39
C GLU A 212 -29.01 -6.58 11.31
N GLY A 213 -30.13 -6.09 10.78
CA GLY A 213 -31.06 -5.21 11.51
C GLY A 213 -30.70 -3.72 11.50
N PHE A 214 -29.55 -3.35 10.94
CA PHE A 214 -29.15 -1.96 10.73
C PHE A 214 -29.52 -1.47 9.33
N THR A 215 -30.03 -0.26 9.23
CA THR A 215 -30.31 0.40 7.94
C THR A 215 -29.12 1.26 7.56
N ILE A 216 -28.46 0.90 6.46
CA ILE A 216 -27.50 1.77 5.77
C ILE A 216 -28.30 2.59 4.75
N PRO A 217 -28.46 3.90 4.94
CA PRO A 217 -29.32 4.70 4.09
C PRO A 217 -28.73 4.90 2.68
N LYS A 218 -29.59 5.04 1.69
CA LYS A 218 -29.24 5.47 0.34
C LYS A 218 -28.43 6.76 0.38
N GLY A 219 -27.38 6.83 -0.43
CA GLY A 219 -26.44 7.95 -0.47
C GLY A 219 -25.41 7.92 0.67
N TRP A 220 -25.43 6.92 1.56
CA TRP A 220 -24.41 6.77 2.58
C TRP A 220 -23.04 6.53 1.95
N LYS A 221 -22.08 7.37 2.34
CA LYS A 221 -20.69 7.34 1.89
C LYS A 221 -19.80 7.29 3.13
N ASN A 222 -18.98 6.25 3.24
CA ASN A 222 -18.09 6.03 4.38
C ASN A 222 -16.87 6.99 4.37
N HIS A 223 -17.07 8.31 4.55
CA HIS A 223 -16.00 9.30 4.25
C HIS A 223 -15.92 10.55 5.15
N LYS A 224 -16.78 10.73 6.16
CA LYS A 224 -16.72 11.90 7.06
C LYS A 224 -16.16 11.52 8.43
N TYR A 225 -14.91 11.06 8.48
CA TYR A 225 -14.27 10.66 9.74
C TYR A 225 -13.01 11.46 10.08
N PHE A 226 -12.55 12.34 9.19
CA PHE A 226 -11.40 13.19 9.42
C PHE A 226 -11.79 14.64 9.17
N ASP A 227 -11.67 15.48 10.20
CA ASP A 227 -11.81 16.93 10.09
C ASP A 227 -10.69 17.49 9.22
N GLU A 228 -10.96 18.49 8.37
CA GLU A 228 -9.95 19.04 7.43
C GLU A 228 -9.21 17.93 6.64
N PRO A 229 -9.92 17.08 5.89
CA PRO A 229 -9.37 15.84 5.31
C PRO A 229 -8.27 16.07 4.27
N GLU A 230 -8.13 17.28 3.73
CA GLU A 230 -7.06 17.65 2.80
C GLU A 230 -5.78 18.13 3.50
N SER A 231 -5.85 18.48 4.78
CA SER A 231 -4.68 18.87 5.57
C SER A 231 -3.80 17.67 5.88
N PHE A 232 -2.48 17.88 5.92
CA PHE A 232 -1.53 16.87 6.41
C PHE A 232 -1.22 17.15 7.88
N ASP A 233 -1.83 16.37 8.76
CA ASP A 233 -1.68 16.52 10.22
C ASP A 233 -1.46 15.14 10.89
N PRO A 234 -0.21 14.80 11.23
CA PRO A 234 0.11 13.56 11.93
C PRO A 234 -0.48 13.45 13.33
N SER A 235 -0.84 14.57 13.98
CA SER A 235 -1.33 14.56 15.37
C SER A 235 -2.63 13.78 15.53
N ARG A 236 -3.37 13.58 14.43
CA ARG A 236 -4.55 12.70 14.33
C ARG A 236 -4.29 11.27 14.79
N PHE A 237 -3.06 10.80 14.68
CA PHE A 237 -2.65 9.44 15.08
C PHE A 237 -1.79 9.42 16.35
N GLU A 238 -1.65 10.55 17.03
CA GLU A 238 -0.97 10.64 18.32
C GLU A 238 -1.99 10.40 19.44
N GLY A 239 -1.94 9.22 20.07
CA GLY A 239 -2.81 8.87 21.20
C GLY A 239 -4.26 8.56 20.83
N ASN A 240 -4.71 8.92 19.63
CA ASN A 240 -6.05 8.61 19.13
C ASN A 240 -6.03 7.36 18.26
N VAL A 241 -6.90 6.40 18.58
CA VAL A 241 -7.20 5.27 17.70
C VAL A 241 -8.37 5.71 16.81
N PRO A 242 -8.20 5.76 15.47
CA PRO A 242 -9.32 6.07 14.58
C PRO A 242 -10.49 5.13 14.86
N ALA A 243 -11.71 5.65 14.75
CA ALA A 243 -12.89 4.82 14.94
C ALA A 243 -12.82 3.57 14.03
N PRO A 244 -13.34 2.41 14.48
CA PRO A 244 -13.25 1.18 13.70
C PRO A 244 -13.70 1.38 12.25
N TYR A 245 -12.93 0.83 11.29
CA TYR A 245 -13.20 0.90 9.85
C TYR A 245 -13.19 2.30 9.20
N THR A 246 -12.69 3.32 9.90
CA THR A 246 -12.52 4.68 9.34
C THR A 246 -11.12 4.92 8.76
N TYR A 247 -10.14 4.13 9.20
CA TYR A 247 -8.76 4.15 8.73
C TYR A 247 -8.25 2.72 8.51
N ILE A 248 -8.19 2.29 7.24
CA ILE A 248 -7.88 0.91 6.85
C ILE A 248 -6.77 0.82 5.78
N PRO A 249 -5.62 1.49 5.95
CA PRO A 249 -4.52 1.48 4.96
C PRO A 249 -3.95 0.07 4.69
N PHE A 250 -4.15 -0.85 5.64
CA PHE A 250 -3.75 -2.24 5.56
C PHE A 250 -4.95 -3.19 5.40
N GLY A 251 -6.13 -2.67 5.03
CA GLY A 251 -7.37 -3.45 5.03
C GLY A 251 -7.82 -3.86 6.44
N ALA A 252 -8.79 -4.76 6.51
CA ALA A 252 -9.36 -5.28 7.75
C ALA A 252 -9.83 -6.73 7.62
N GLY A 253 -10.01 -7.43 8.74
CA GLY A 253 -10.52 -8.80 8.78
C GLY A 253 -9.54 -9.84 8.21
N PRO A 254 -10.01 -11.01 7.75
CA PRO A 254 -9.15 -12.13 7.28
C PRO A 254 -8.27 -11.79 6.06
N ARG A 255 -8.52 -10.66 5.40
CA ARG A 255 -7.73 -10.15 4.26
C ARG A 255 -6.92 -8.91 4.63
N SER A 256 -6.73 -8.62 5.92
CA SER A 256 -5.78 -7.61 6.37
C SER A 256 -4.38 -7.92 5.86
N CYS A 257 -3.64 -6.89 5.49
CA CYS A 257 -2.29 -7.00 4.95
C CYS A 257 -1.37 -7.71 5.96
N PRO A 258 -0.77 -8.86 5.59
CA PRO A 258 0.20 -9.53 6.47
C PRO A 258 1.52 -8.74 6.59
N GLY A 259 1.77 -7.79 5.68
CA GLY A 259 2.99 -6.97 5.66
C GLY A 259 2.95 -5.74 6.56
N LYS A 260 1.91 -5.53 7.38
CA LYS A 260 1.77 -4.30 8.19
C LYS A 260 3.00 -4.00 9.06
N ASP A 261 3.45 -4.98 9.84
CA ASP A 261 4.58 -4.80 10.75
C ASP A 261 5.92 -4.70 10.00
N TYR A 262 6.05 -5.43 8.88
CA TYR A 262 7.18 -5.30 7.97
C TYR A 262 7.27 -3.89 7.36
N THR A 263 6.15 -3.35 6.87
CA THR A 263 6.06 -1.98 6.34
C THR A 263 6.44 -0.96 7.41
N ARG A 264 5.94 -1.12 8.64
CA ARG A 264 6.32 -0.26 9.77
C ARG A 264 7.83 -0.30 10.01
N PHE A 265 8.42 -1.48 10.08
CA PHE A 265 9.85 -1.67 10.27
C PHE A 265 10.69 -1.00 9.16
N VAL A 266 10.36 -1.26 7.90
CA VAL A 266 11.12 -0.74 6.74
C VAL A 266 11.04 0.78 6.67
N ILE A 267 9.85 1.36 6.80
CA ILE A 267 9.66 2.81 6.73
C ILE A 267 10.43 3.52 7.84
N LEU A 268 10.27 3.06 9.08
CA LEU A 268 10.91 3.69 10.24
C LEU A 268 12.43 3.57 10.19
N THR A 269 12.95 2.42 9.75
CA THR A 269 14.40 2.21 9.56
C THR A 269 14.97 3.10 8.46
N PHE A 270 14.25 3.22 7.34
CA PHE A 270 14.68 4.09 6.24
C PHE A 270 14.73 5.55 6.69
N ILE A 271 13.65 6.05 7.30
CA ILE A 271 13.58 7.44 7.77
C ILE A 271 14.61 7.71 8.87
N HIS A 272 14.86 6.74 9.76
CA HIS A 272 15.92 6.89 10.76
C HIS A 272 17.29 7.09 10.13
N ASN A 273 17.64 6.29 9.13
CA ASN A 273 18.91 6.46 8.42
C ASN A 273 18.98 7.77 7.64
N LEU A 274 17.86 8.22 7.07
CA LEU A 274 17.82 9.46 6.31
C LEU A 274 17.96 10.69 7.23
N ILE A 275 17.13 10.79 8.27
CA ILE A 275 17.05 12.00 9.11
C ILE A 275 18.24 12.20 10.05
N THR A 276 18.92 11.11 10.42
CA THR A 276 20.12 11.18 11.27
C THR A 276 21.39 11.54 10.50
N LYS A 277 21.38 11.39 9.17
CA LYS A 277 22.56 11.61 8.31
C LYS A 277 22.42 12.84 7.43
N PHE A 278 21.19 13.22 7.11
CA PHE A 278 20.90 14.24 6.12
C PHE A 278 19.80 15.19 6.57
N LYS A 279 19.96 16.45 6.18
CA LYS A 279 18.86 17.38 5.94
C LYS A 279 18.56 17.37 4.44
N TRP A 280 17.31 17.57 4.06
CA TRP A 280 16.97 17.64 2.64
C TRP A 280 16.04 18.79 2.29
N GLU A 281 16.18 19.25 1.05
CA GLU A 281 15.31 20.23 0.41
C GLU A 281 14.49 19.52 -0.67
N VAL A 282 13.19 19.79 -0.73
CA VAL A 282 12.31 19.29 -1.80
C VAL A 282 12.43 20.23 -2.99
N ILE A 283 12.88 19.71 -4.14
CA ILE A 283 13.15 20.53 -5.33
C ILE A 283 11.86 20.98 -6.01
N PHE A 284 10.81 20.14 -6.01
CA PHE A 284 9.50 20.45 -6.58
C PHE A 284 8.37 20.33 -5.53
N PRO A 285 8.13 21.38 -4.72
CA PRO A 285 7.09 21.36 -3.69
C PRO A 285 5.68 21.10 -4.25
N ASP A 286 5.36 21.70 -5.40
CA ASP A 286 4.06 21.61 -6.07
C ASP A 286 3.99 20.49 -7.10
N GLU A 287 4.85 19.48 -6.96
CA GLU A 287 4.88 18.33 -7.87
C GLU A 287 3.49 17.68 -7.98
N LYS A 288 3.07 17.49 -9.23
CA LYS A 288 1.81 16.82 -9.56
C LYS A 288 1.88 15.35 -9.20
N VAL A 289 0.76 14.83 -8.73
CA VAL A 289 0.58 13.39 -8.59
C VAL A 289 -0.15 12.88 -9.82
N SER A 290 0.32 11.73 -10.31
CA SER A 290 -0.18 11.04 -11.49
C SER A 290 -0.52 9.58 -11.13
N GLY A 291 -0.92 8.79 -12.13
CA GLY A 291 -1.30 7.39 -11.96
C GLY A 291 -2.82 7.21 -11.88
N ALA A 292 -3.30 6.04 -12.32
CA ALA A 292 -4.73 5.77 -12.42
C ALA A 292 -5.34 5.26 -11.09
N LEU A 293 -4.73 4.24 -10.50
CA LEU A 293 -5.20 3.61 -9.26
C LEU A 293 -4.19 3.73 -8.11
N ILE A 294 -2.94 3.98 -8.44
CA ILE A 294 -1.82 4.03 -7.51
C ILE A 294 -1.18 5.40 -7.69
N PRO A 295 -1.03 6.21 -6.62
CA PRO A 295 -0.54 7.57 -6.75
C PRO A 295 0.97 7.53 -6.96
N ILE A 296 1.43 8.15 -8.04
CA ILE A 296 2.83 8.19 -8.43
C ILE A 296 3.25 9.65 -8.60
N PRO A 297 4.32 10.11 -7.94
CA PRO A 297 4.87 11.43 -8.19
C PRO A 297 5.33 11.57 -9.65
N ALA A 298 4.96 12.66 -10.32
CA ALA A 298 5.21 12.83 -11.75
C ALA A 298 6.71 12.85 -12.12
N GLU A 299 7.55 13.42 -11.25
CA GLU A 299 9.00 13.59 -11.40
C GLU A 299 9.80 12.76 -10.38
N GLY A 300 9.13 11.98 -9.52
CA GLY A 300 9.78 11.10 -8.55
C GLY A 300 10.18 11.74 -7.22
N ILE A 301 9.69 12.94 -6.88
CA ILE A 301 10.07 13.69 -5.66
C ILE A 301 11.58 13.90 -5.57
N PRO A 302 12.18 14.68 -6.49
CA PRO A 302 13.59 15.00 -6.40
C PRO A 302 13.87 15.80 -5.13
N ILE A 303 14.86 15.34 -4.36
CA ILE A 303 15.35 16.00 -3.16
C ILE A 303 16.85 16.29 -3.29
N ARG A 304 17.29 17.38 -2.66
CA ARG A 304 18.72 17.67 -2.46
C ARG A 304 19.10 17.30 -1.05
N LEU A 305 20.12 16.47 -0.90
CA LEU A 305 20.65 16.05 0.39
C LEU A 305 21.80 16.96 0.82
N HIS A 306 21.80 17.31 2.11
CA HIS A 306 22.85 18.02 2.80
C HIS A 306 23.28 17.14 3.98
N HIS A 307 24.56 16.77 4.05
CA HIS A 307 25.10 16.08 5.21
C HIS A 307 24.94 16.94 6.47
N LEU A 308 24.58 16.29 7.59
CA LEU A 308 24.54 16.91 8.92
C LEU A 308 25.94 17.02 9.54
#